data_AF-A0A8J7LHM3-F1
#
_entry.id   AF-A0A8J7LHM3-F1
#
_cell.length_a   1.000
_cell.length_b   1.000
_cell.length_c   1.000
_cell.angle_alpha   90.00
_cell.angle_beta   90.00
_cell.angle_gamma   90.00
#
_symmetry.space_group_name_H-M   'P 1'
#
loop_
_entity.id
_entity.type
_entity.pdbx_description
1 polymer ?
#
loop_
_entity_poly.entity_id
_entity_poly.type
_entity_poly.pdbx_seq_one_letter_code
_entity_poly.pdbx_strand_id
1 'polypeptide(L)' 'MAASFLPSILVPIIGWILPILTFSFLLVYIENDNVA' A
#
# COMPACT_ATOMS: atom_id res chain seq x y z
N MET A 1 -2.29 23.69 -16.70
CA MET A 1 -1.86 23.14 -15.38
C MET A 1 -0.91 22.00 -15.66
N ALA A 2 0.34 22.07 -15.21
CA ALA A 2 1.24 20.93 -15.35
C ALA A 2 0.76 19.77 -14.46
N ALA A 3 0.90 18.53 -14.94
CA ALA A 3 0.73 17.30 -14.15
C ALA A 3 -0.66 17.09 -13.48
N SER A 4 -1.75 17.62 -14.05
CA SER A 4 -3.11 17.42 -13.51
C SER A 4 -3.61 15.97 -13.52
N PHE A 5 -2.89 15.05 -14.17
CA PHE A 5 -3.17 13.60 -14.18
C PHE A 5 -2.58 12.86 -12.98
N LEU A 6 -1.70 13.49 -12.18
CA LEU A 6 -1.09 12.84 -11.01
C LEU A 6 -2.13 12.37 -9.98
N PRO A 7 -3.15 13.16 -9.60
CA PRO A 7 -4.15 12.73 -8.63
C PRO A 7 -4.88 11.45 -9.05
N SER A 8 -5.22 11.29 -10.33
CA SER A 8 -5.89 10.07 -10.82
C SER A 8 -5.03 8.81 -10.75
N ILE A 9 -3.71 8.96 -10.58
CA ILE A 9 -2.77 7.83 -10.44
C ILE A 9 -2.43 7.63 -8.95
N LEU A 10 -2.01 8.69 -8.28
CA LEU A 10 -1.50 8.62 -6.92
C LEU A 10 -2.59 8.37 -5.89
N VAL A 11 -3.81 8.89 -6.09
CA VAL A 11 -4.91 8.66 -5.15
C VAL A 11 -5.33 7.19 -5.12
N PRO A 12 -5.55 6.50 -6.26
CA PRO A 12 -5.80 5.06 -6.23
C PRO A 12 -4.63 4.24 -5.67
N ILE A 13 -3.38 4.62 -5.98
CA ILE A 13 -2.21 3.90 -5.46
C ILE A 13 -2.15 4.01 -3.93
N ILE A 14 -2.22 5.21 -3.37
CA ILE A 14 -2.11 5.42 -1.92
C ILE A 14 -3.37 4.98 -1.18
N GLY A 15 -4.55 5.06 -1.81
CA GLY A 15 -5.81 4.68 -1.19
C GLY A 15 -6.12 3.18 -1.23
N TRP A 16 -5.60 2.44 -2.21
CA TRP A 16 -5.92 1.03 -2.41
C TRP A 16 -4.69 0.14 -2.46
N ILE A 17 -3.75 0.43 -3.38
CA ILE A 17 -2.61 -0.46 -3.62
C ILE A 17 -1.68 -0.49 -2.41
N LEU A 18 -1.30 0.66 -1.89
CA LEU A 18 -0.41 0.77 -0.73
C LEU A 18 -1.05 0.11 0.51
N PRO A 19 -2.31 0.40 0.90
CA PRO A 19 -2.92 -0.24 2.07
C PRO A 19 -3.07 -1.75 1.90
N ILE A 20 -3.47 -2.24 0.72
CA ILE A 20 -3.58 -3.68 0.46
C ILE A 20 -2.21 -4.34 0.64
N LEU A 21 -1.16 -3.79 0.03
CA LEU A 21 0.18 -4.35 0.11
C LEU A 21 0.73 -4.29 1.55
N THR A 22 0.65 -3.13 2.20
CA THR A 22 1.18 -2.93 3.55
C THR A 22 0.44 -3.79 4.56
N PHE A 23 -0.89 -3.82 4.56
CA PHE A 23 -1.63 -4.62 5.54
C PHE A 23 -1.51 -6.11 5.28
N SER A 24 -1.48 -6.56 4.02
CA SER A 24 -1.22 -7.98 3.72
C SER A 24 0.18 -8.39 4.19
N PHE A 25 1.18 -7.57 3.93
CA PHE A 25 2.55 -7.83 4.38
C PHE A 25 2.65 -7.84 5.91
N LEU A 26 2.06 -6.85 6.58
CA LEU A 26 2.07 -6.77 8.04
C LEU A 26 1.32 -7.93 8.67
N LEU A 27 0.21 -8.38 8.08
CA LEU A 27 -0.52 -9.56 8.56
C LEU A 27 0.37 -10.80 8.52
N VAL A 28 1.02 -11.07 7.38
CA VAL A 28 1.94 -12.20 7.26
C VAL A 28 3.11 -12.05 8.25
N TYR A 29 3.62 -10.84 8.46
CA TYR A 29 4.69 -10.59 9.41
C TYR A 29 4.28 -10.92 10.85
N ILE A 30 3.10 -10.50 11.32
CA ILE A 30 2.66 -10.75 12.70
C ILE A 30 2.29 -12.22 12.96
N GLU A 31 1.87 -12.96 11.94
CA GLU A 31 1.58 -14.39 12.03
C GLU A 31 2.84 -15.27 11.91
N ASN A 32 3.99 -14.66 11.59
CA ASN A 32 5.22 -15.39 11.40
C ASN A 32 5.95 -15.63 12.73
N ASP A 33 5.69 -16.77 13.34
CA ASP A 33 6.31 -17.22 14.61
C ASP A 33 7.85 -17.41 14.52
N ASN A 34 8.44 -17.38 13.32
CA ASN A 34 9.88 -17.54 13.12
C ASN A 34 10.65 -16.20 13.11
N VAL A 35 9.94 -15.07 13.19
CA VAL A 35 10.55 -13.76 13.37
C VAL A 35 10.75 -13.53 14.87
N ALA A 36 11.94 -13.90 15.36
CA ALA A 36 12.38 -13.76 16.76
C ALA A 36 13.08 -12.42 17.05
#